data_AF-A0AAT9M9Q8-F1
#
_entry.id   AF-A0AAT9M9Q8-F1
#
_cell.length_a   1.000
_cell.length_b   1.000
_cell.length_c   1.000
_cell.angle_alpha   90.00
_cell.angle_beta   90.00
_cell.angle_gamma   90.00
#
_symmetry.space_group_name_H-M   'P 1'
#
loop_
_entity.id
_entity.type
_entity.pdbx_description
1 polymer ?
#
loop_
_entity_poly.entity_id
_entity_poly.type
_entity_poly.pdbx_seq_one_letter_code
_entity_poly.pdbx_strand_id
1 'polypeptide(L)'
;MPEIFIARLRPEFARGERERCCHLFPVPLPGAVPRMLHAYCGQQITPGQAELLDGHRGMPCVTCISVVAARSARGEAARDRCLP
;
A
#
# COMPACT_ATOMS: atom_id res chain seq x y z
N MET A 1 -13.83 -4.41 2.34
CA MET A 1 -12.71 -4.22 1.40
C MET A 1 -11.59 -3.54 2.18
N PRO A 2 -10.32 -3.95 2.03
CA PRO A 2 -9.25 -3.25 2.73
C PRO A 2 -9.17 -1.81 2.20
N GLU A 3 -9.31 -0.83 3.08
CA GLU A 3 -9.00 0.55 2.72
C GLU A 3 -7.47 0.65 2.57
N ILE A 4 -7.01 1.09 1.40
CA ILE A 4 -5.59 1.05 1.01
C ILE A 4 -5.19 2.41 0.46
N PHE A 5 -4.02 2.88 0.85
CA PHE A 5 -3.33 3.98 0.18
C PHE A 5 -2.26 3.46 -0.77
N ILE A 6 -2.05 4.19 -1.86
CA ILE A 6 -1.00 3.93 -2.83
C ILE A 6 -0.04 5.10 -2.78
N ALA A 7 1.24 4.84 -2.55
CA ALA A 7 2.27 5.86 -2.56
C ALA A 7 3.59 5.32 -3.12
N ARG A 8 4.45 6.21 -3.58
CA ARG A 8 5.83 5.86 -3.99
C ARG A 8 6.81 6.84 -3.36
N LEU A 9 8.09 6.44 -3.29
CA LEU A 9 9.14 7.40 -3.02
C LEU A 9 9.25 8.38 -4.18
N ARG A 10 9.48 9.66 -3.88
CA ARG A 10 9.88 10.63 -4.89
C ARG A 10 11.24 10.20 -5.48
N PRO A 11 11.50 10.43 -6.78
CA PRO A 11 12.67 9.88 -7.47
C PRO A 11 14.02 10.17 -6.82
N GLU A 12 14.17 11.33 -6.17
CA GLU A 12 15.39 11.76 -5.47
C GLU A 12 15.73 10.90 -4.23
N PHE A 13 14.74 10.22 -3.65
CA PHE A 13 14.92 9.34 -2.50
C PHE A 13 15.12 7.88 -2.88
N ALA A 14 14.71 7.46 -4.08
CA ALA A 14 14.82 6.07 -4.51
C ALA A 14 16.26 5.69 -4.89
N ARG A 15 16.73 4.54 -4.42
CA ARG A 15 18.08 3.98 -4.64
C ARG A 15 18.11 2.76 -5.55
N GLY A 16 16.96 2.16 -5.85
CA GLY A 16 16.85 1.01 -6.74
C GLY A 16 15.45 0.84 -7.33
N GLU A 17 15.28 -0.12 -8.23
CA GLU A 17 14.01 -0.36 -8.94
C GLU A 17 12.86 -0.67 -7.98
N ARG A 18 13.11 -1.50 -6.96
CA ARG A 18 12.11 -1.84 -5.94
C ARG A 18 11.55 -0.59 -5.26
N GLU A 19 12.37 0.41 -5.02
CA GLU A 19 11.98 1.66 -4.33
C GLU A 19 11.26 2.65 -5.25
N ARG A 20 11.42 2.48 -6.59
CA ARG A 20 10.71 3.27 -7.61
C ARG A 20 9.30 2.76 -7.89
N CYS A 21 8.99 1.53 -7.47
CA CYS A 21 7.65 0.98 -7.58
C CYS A 21 6.66 1.78 -6.72
N CYS A 22 5.37 1.74 -7.09
CA CYS A 22 4.32 2.14 -6.18
C CYS A 22 4.04 1.02 -5.16
N HIS A 23 3.80 1.41 -3.92
CA HIS A 23 3.59 0.54 -2.78
C HIS A 23 2.21 0.73 -2.18
N LEU A 24 1.70 -0.32 -1.54
CA LEU A 24 0.39 -0.32 -0.89
C LEU A 24 0.56 -0.28 0.63
N PHE A 25 -0.21 0.58 1.27
CA PHE A 25 -0.16 0.87 2.69
C PHE A 25 -1.54 0.64 3.31
N PRO A 26 -1.63 0.20 4.57
CA PRO A 26 -2.87 0.27 5.31
C PRO A 26 -3.30 1.74 5.49
N VAL A 27 -4.60 2.00 5.57
CA VAL A 27 -5.11 3.32 5.96
C VAL A 27 -4.66 3.66 7.38
N PRO A 28 -3.87 4.73 7.60
CA PRO A 28 -3.65 5.27 8.94
C PRO A 28 -4.98 5.68 9.57
N LEU A 29 -5.09 5.51 10.89
CA LEU A 29 -6.26 5.95 11.65
C LEU A 29 -6.58 7.42 11.37
N PRO A 30 -7.86 7.80 11.26
CA PRO A 30 -8.26 9.18 11.00
C PRO A 30 -7.61 10.18 11.97
N GLY A 31 -7.13 11.31 11.44
CA GLY A 31 -6.57 12.42 12.24
C GLY A 31 -5.08 12.32 12.56
N ALA A 32 -4.36 11.28 12.11
CA ALA A 32 -2.92 11.14 12.33
C ALA A 32 -2.13 11.07 11.01
N VAL A 33 -1.20 12.00 10.80
CA VAL A 33 -0.12 11.82 9.82
C VAL A 33 0.96 10.95 10.46
N PRO A 34 1.21 9.72 9.98
CA PRO A 34 2.19 8.85 10.60
C PRO A 34 3.61 9.40 10.40
N ARG A 35 4.47 9.25 11.41
CA ARG A 35 5.90 9.59 11.32
C ARG A 35 6.65 8.74 10.29
N MET A 36 6.10 7.57 9.97
CA MET A 36 6.62 6.64 8.97
C MET A 36 5.48 5.80 8.41
N LEU A 37 5.40 5.70 7.10
CA LEU A 37 4.52 4.79 6.39
C LEU A 37 5.22 3.45 6.18
N HIS A 38 4.52 2.37 6.50
CA HIS A 38 5.00 1.00 6.32
C HIS A 38 4.18 0.30 5.24
N ALA A 39 4.81 0.05 4.10
CA ALA A 39 4.19 -0.71 3.03
C ALA A 39 4.03 -2.17 3.42
N TYR A 40 3.10 -2.88 2.78
CA TYR A 40 2.94 -4.32 3.01
C TYR A 40 4.17 -5.16 2.63
N CYS A 41 5.04 -4.65 1.75
CA CYS A 41 6.32 -5.29 1.44
C CYS A 41 7.46 -4.93 2.41
N GLY A 42 7.16 -4.17 3.47
CA GLY A 42 8.14 -3.69 4.45
C GLY A 42 8.87 -2.40 4.05
N GLN A 43 8.59 -1.82 2.88
CA GLN A 43 9.17 -0.53 2.50
C GLN A 43 8.73 0.57 3.47
N GLN A 44 9.69 1.41 3.87
CA GLN A 44 9.47 2.52 4.78
C GLN A 44 9.59 3.85 4.03
N ILE A 45 8.67 4.77 4.30
CA ILE A 45 8.70 6.13 3.75
C ILE A 45 8.36 7.13 4.85
N THR A 46 9.17 8.19 4.99
CA THR A 46 8.90 9.27 5.97
C THR A 46 8.16 10.45 5.31
N PRO A 47 7.47 11.30 6.08
CA PRO A 47 6.83 12.51 5.56
C PRO A 47 7.78 13.36 4.70
N GLY A 48 7.29 13.83 3.55
CA GLY A 48 8.08 14.59 2.57
C GLY A 48 8.83 13.74 1.54
N GLN A 49 9.03 12.45 1.80
CA GLN A 49 9.66 11.53 0.84
C GLN A 49 8.66 10.86 -0.11
N ALA A 50 7.39 10.82 0.27
CA ALA A 50 6.33 10.16 -0.49
C ALA A 50 5.64 11.09 -1.48
N GLU A 51 5.25 10.54 -2.62
CA GLU A 51 4.15 11.03 -3.45
C GLU A 51 2.94 10.12 -3.22
N LEU A 52 1.81 10.70 -2.81
CA LEU A 52 0.53 9.99 -2.70
C LEU A 52 -0.08 9.85 -4.09
N LEU A 53 -0.55 8.65 -4.43
CA LEU A 53 -1.12 8.33 -5.73
C LEU A 53 -2.62 8.04 -5.60
N ASP A 54 -3.37 8.48 -6.62
CA ASP A 54 -4.81 8.25 -6.79
C ASP A 54 -5.13 6.86 -7.36
N GLY A 55 -4.10 6.11 -7.77
CA GLY A 55 -4.20 4.79 -8.37
C GLY A 55 -2.83 4.18 -8.61
N HIS A 56 -2.78 3.01 -9.26
CA HIS A 56 -1.53 2.40 -9.68
C HIS A 56 -0.90 3.22 -10.81
N ARG A 57 0.10 4.04 -10.48
CA ARG A 57 0.92 4.75 -11.46
C ARG A 57 2.37 4.25 -11.43
N GLY A 58 2.86 3.79 -12.57
CA GLY A 58 4.14 3.08 -12.66
C GLY A 58 4.02 1.60 -12.28
N MET A 59 5.16 0.93 -12.10
CA MET A 59 5.16 -0.49 -11.72
C MET A 59 4.72 -0.66 -10.27
N PRO A 60 3.71 -1.51 -10.00
CA PRO A 60 3.33 -1.83 -8.64
C PRO A 60 4.29 -2.85 -8.02
N CYS A 61 4.53 -2.71 -6.72
CA CYS A 61 5.27 -3.70 -5.97
C CYS A 61 4.47 -5.02 -5.91
N VAL A 62 4.99 -6.06 -6.58
CA VAL A 62 4.35 -7.38 -6.66
C VAL A 62 4.03 -7.94 -5.27
N THR A 63 4.95 -7.84 -4.31
CA THR A 63 4.71 -8.28 -2.93
C THR A 63 3.52 -7.55 -2.29
N CYS A 64 3.36 -6.24 -2.53
CA CYS A 64 2.23 -5.49 -2.02
C CYS A 64 0.91 -5.97 -2.63
N ILE A 65 0.87 -6.18 -3.95
CA ILE A 65 -0.32 -6.70 -4.65
C ILE A 65 -0.70 -8.07 -4.09
N SER A 66 0.25 -9.00 -3.98
CA SER A 66 -0.04 -10.37 -3.50
C SER A 66 -0.62 -10.37 -2.08
N VAL A 67 -0.09 -9.53 -1.18
CA VAL A 67 -0.60 -9.41 0.19
C VAL A 67 -2.03 -8.85 0.21
N VAL A 68 -2.30 -7.82 -0.59
CA VAL A 68 -3.63 -7.20 -0.69
C VAL A 68 -4.63 -8.17 -1.30
N ALA A 69 -4.28 -8.83 -2.41
CA ALA A 69 -5.14 -9.81 -3.07
C ALA A 69 -5.54 -10.93 -2.10
N ALA A 70 -4.58 -11.46 -1.34
CA ALA A 70 -4.85 -12.47 -0.32
C ALA A 70 -5.77 -11.95 0.80
N ARG A 71 -5.68 -10.66 1.17
CA ARG A 71 -6.58 -10.04 2.16
C ARG A 71 -8.00 -9.83 1.61
N SER A 72 -8.12 -9.41 0.36
CA SER A 72 -9.42 -9.24 -0.30
C SER A 72 -10.15 -10.57 -0.41
N ALA A 73 -9.47 -11.63 -0.88
CA ALA A 73 -10.05 -12.96 -1.01
C ALA A 73 -10.56 -13.52 0.33
N ARG A 74 -9.83 -13.29 1.43
CA ARG A 74 -10.30 -13.66 2.78
C ARG A 74 -11.54 -12.89 3.20
N GLY A 75 -11.61 -11.60 2.87
CA GLY A 75 -12.79 -10.77 3.13
C GLY A 75 -14.01 -11.21 2.32
N GLU A 76 -13.81 -11.62 1.07
CA GLU A 76 -14.88 -12.14 0.20
C GLU A 76 -15.39 -13.50 0.69
N ALA A 77 -14.50 -14.44 0.99
CA ALA A 77 -14.87 -15.75 1.53
C ALA A 77 -15.62 -15.66 2.87
N ALA A 78 -15.27 -14.68 3.72
CA ALA A 78 -16.00 -14.41 4.95
C ALA A 78 -17.42 -13.87 4.68
N ARG A 79 -17.58 -13.02 3.66
CA ARG A 79 -18.89 -12.48 3.26
C ARG A 79 -19.79 -13.56 2.66
N ASP A 80 -19.25 -14.41 1.78
CA ASP A 80 -19.96 -15.51 1.14
C ASP A 80 -20.48 -16.53 2.16
N ARG A 81 -19.66 -16.87 3.17
CA ARG A 81 -20.06 -17.73 4.29
C ARG A 81 -21.18 -17.15 5.16
N CYS A 82 -21.42 -15.84 5.09
CA CYS A 82 -22.47 -15.17 5.83
C CYS A 82 -23.73 -14.89 4.98
N LEU A 83 -23.75 -15.26 3.70
CA LEU A 83 -25.00 -15.28 2.92
C LEU A 83 -25.81 -16.54 3.27
N PRO A 84 -27.14 -16.41 3.48
CA PRO A 84 -28.02 -17.53 3.85
C PRO A 84 -28.25 -18.53 2.71
#